data_AF-A0A227IQL4-F1
#
_entry.id   AF-A0A227IQL4-F1
#
_cell.length_a   1.000
_cell.length_b   1.000
_cell.length_c   1.000
_cell.angle_alpha   90.00
_cell.angle_beta   90.00
_cell.angle_gamma   90.00
#
_symmetry.space_group_name_H-M   'P 1'
#
loop_
_entity.id
_entity.type
_entity.pdbx_description
1 polymer ?
#
loop_
_entity_poly.entity_id
_entity_poly.type
_entity_poly.pdbx_seq_one_letter_code
_entity_poly.pdbx_strand_id
1 'polypeptide(L)'
;ERKENGDWERSAIKQVASGRFGVTSYYLTNAEELQIKMAQGAKPGEGGQLPGDKVDDWIGATRHSTPGVGLISPPPHHDIYS
;
A
#
# COMPACT_ATOMS: atom_id res chain seq x y z
N GLU A 1 -14.59 -10.38 -5.95
CA GLU A 1 -15.59 -11.33 -5.39
C GLU A 1 -14.96 -12.71 -5.27
N ARG A 2 -15.65 -13.68 -4.66
CA ARG A 2 -15.16 -15.06 -4.64
C ARG A 2 -15.36 -15.66 -6.04
N LYS A 3 -14.32 -16.29 -6.58
CA LYS A 3 -14.38 -16.93 -7.90
C LYS A 3 -15.26 -18.19 -7.84
N GLU A 4 -15.74 -18.66 -8.98
CA GLU A 4 -16.59 -19.85 -9.09
C GLU A 4 -15.91 -21.12 -8.55
N ASN A 5 -14.57 -21.19 -8.64
CA ASN A 5 -13.77 -22.28 -8.08
C ASN A 5 -13.60 -22.21 -6.55
N GLY A 6 -14.19 -21.21 -5.89
CA GLY A 6 -14.11 -21.00 -4.45
C GLY A 6 -12.89 -20.20 -3.98
N ASP A 7 -12.01 -19.75 -4.89
CA ASP A 7 -10.86 -18.92 -4.55
C ASP A 7 -11.27 -17.48 -4.24
N TRP A 8 -10.48 -16.82 -3.40
CA TRP A 8 -10.66 -15.42 -3.07
C TRP A 8 -9.33 -14.68 -3.17
N GLU A 9 -9.25 -13.71 -4.09
CA GLU A 9 -8.03 -12.90 -4.31
C GLU A 9 -7.89 -11.73 -3.33
N ARG A 10 -8.86 -11.54 -2.44
CA ARG A 10 -8.79 -10.51 -1.42
C ARG A 10 -7.76 -10.93 -0.36
N SER A 11 -6.78 -10.07 -0.10
CA SER A 11 -5.93 -10.18 1.08
C SER A 11 -6.73 -9.92 2.35
N ALA A 12 -6.71 -10.87 3.30
CA ALA A 12 -7.33 -10.75 4.61
C ALA A 12 -6.67 -9.62 5.45
N ILE A 13 -5.35 -9.52 5.41
CA ILE A 13 -4.60 -8.46 6.09
C ILE A 13 -4.29 -7.34 5.09
N LYS A 14 -4.55 -6.10 5.50
CA LYS A 14 -4.30 -4.91 4.71
C LYS A 14 -3.36 -3.96 5.44
N GLN A 15 -2.38 -3.42 4.73
CA GLN A 15 -1.36 -2.56 5.31
C GLN A 15 -1.72 -1.09 5.14
N VAL A 16 -1.41 -0.32 6.18
CA VAL A 16 -1.53 1.13 6.21
C VAL A 16 -0.13 1.67 6.51
N ALA A 17 0.62 2.01 5.47
CA ALA A 17 2.00 2.52 5.52
C ALA A 17 2.05 4.05 5.26
N SER A 18 3.18 4.69 5.55
CA SER A 18 3.34 6.17 5.55
C SER A 18 2.85 6.89 4.29
N GLY A 19 3.08 6.31 3.10
CA GLY A 19 2.65 6.92 1.83
C GLY A 19 1.14 6.82 1.53
N ARG A 20 0.38 6.03 2.31
CA ARG A 20 -1.08 5.82 2.15
C ARG A 20 -1.54 5.43 0.73
N PHE A 21 -0.64 4.94 -0.12
CA PHE A 21 -0.96 4.55 -1.50
C PHE A 21 -2.09 3.52 -1.55
N GLY A 22 -3.14 3.84 -2.30
CA GLY A 22 -4.31 2.96 -2.48
C GLY A 22 -5.18 2.75 -1.23
N VAL A 23 -4.93 3.48 -0.13
CA VAL A 23 -5.75 3.39 1.08
C VAL A 23 -7.04 4.19 0.87
N THR A 24 -8.15 3.47 0.72
CA THR A 24 -9.50 4.02 0.54
C THR A 24 -10.47 3.44 1.57
N SER A 25 -11.65 4.03 1.73
CA SER A 25 -12.71 3.45 2.57
C SER A 25 -13.09 2.02 2.14
N TYR A 26 -13.17 1.78 0.82
CA TYR A 26 -13.41 0.44 0.27
C TYR A 26 -12.27 -0.52 0.60
N TYR A 27 -11.02 -0.09 0.49
CA TYR A 27 -9.86 -0.89 0.88
C TYR A 27 -9.94 -1.30 2.35
N LEU A 28 -10.14 -0.35 3.26
CA LEU A 28 -10.15 -0.58 4.71
C LEU A 28 -11.31 -1.47 5.18
N THR A 29 -12.51 -1.25 4.64
CA THR A 29 -13.71 -2.05 5.00
C THR A 29 -13.65 -3.49 4.51
N ASN A 30 -12.80 -3.78 3.53
CA ASN A 30 -12.57 -5.12 3.00
C ASN A 30 -11.35 -5.81 3.63
N ALA A 31 -10.97 -5.48 4.87
CA ALA A 31 -9.94 -6.17 5.64
C ALA A 31 -10.56 -7.08 6.72
N GLU A 32 -9.86 -8.14 7.10
CA GLU A 32 -10.06 -8.84 8.39
C GLU A 32 -9.17 -8.21 9.46
N GLU A 33 -7.95 -7.81 9.08
CA GLU A 33 -7.00 -7.14 9.94
C GLU A 33 -6.35 -5.95 9.22
N LEU A 34 -6.15 -4.86 9.96
CA LEU A 34 -5.38 -3.71 9.51
C LEU A 34 -4.02 -3.69 10.22
N GLN A 35 -2.96 -3.71 9.41
CA GLN A 35 -1.59 -3.62 9.90
C GLN A 35 -1.04 -2.22 9.68
N ILE A 36 -0.74 -1.50 10.76
CA ILE A 36 -0.01 -0.23 10.70
C ILE A 36 1.47 -0.55 10.52
N LYS A 37 2.02 -0.22 9.34
CA LYS A 37 3.40 -0.56 8.99
C LYS A 37 4.36 0.55 9.40
N MET A 38 4.85 0.48 10.65
CA MET A 38 5.78 1.47 11.20
C MET A 38 7.16 1.45 10.53
N ALA A 39 7.71 0.25 10.26
CA ALA A 39 9.04 0.08 9.70
C ALA A 39 9.18 -1.29 9.01
N GLN A 40 10.34 -1.56 8.40
CA GLN A 40 10.70 -2.88 7.88
C GLN A 40 12.17 -3.22 8.16
N GLY A 41 12.47 -4.50 8.41
CA GLY A 41 13.83 -4.94 8.79
C GLY A 41 14.91 -4.61 7.76
N ALA A 42 14.59 -4.65 6.46
CA ALA A 42 15.55 -4.34 5.40
C ALA A 42 15.99 -2.85 5.36
N LYS A 43 15.17 -1.95 5.90
CA LYS A 43 15.45 -0.51 5.98
C LYS A 43 14.59 0.17 7.05
N PRO A 44 15.00 0.11 8.33
CA PRO A 44 14.15 0.55 9.44
C PRO A 44 13.87 2.06 9.48
N GLY A 45 14.79 2.89 8.97
CA GLY A 45 14.71 4.36 9.02
C GLY A 45 14.16 5.02 7.76
N GLU A 46 13.66 4.25 6.80
CA GLU A 46 13.21 4.76 5.50
C GLU A 46 11.84 4.21 5.10
N GLY A 47 11.16 4.93 4.20
CA GLY A 47 9.93 4.48 3.58
C GLY A 47 10.13 3.44 2.47
N GLY A 48 9.01 2.89 2.00
CA GLY A 48 8.98 2.05 0.80
C GLY A 48 9.48 2.79 -0.44
N GLN A 49 10.09 2.07 -1.38
CA GLN A 49 10.55 2.62 -2.65
C GLN A 49 10.07 1.70 -3.77
N LEU A 50 9.42 2.28 -4.79
CA LEU A 50 9.08 1.61 -6.04
C LEU A 50 9.64 2.43 -7.20
N PRO A 51 10.63 1.91 -7.95
CA PRO A 51 11.18 2.57 -9.13
C PRO A 51 10.10 2.90 -10.17
N GLY A 52 10.23 4.04 -10.86
CA GLY A 52 9.19 4.56 -11.77
C GLY A 52 8.95 3.71 -13.01
N ASP A 53 9.98 3.02 -13.50
CA ASP A 53 9.90 2.01 -14.57
C ASP A 53 9.02 0.81 -14.19
N LYS A 54 8.79 0.59 -12.89
CA LYS A 54 7.85 -0.42 -12.36
C LYS A 54 6.49 0.15 -12.01
N VAL A 55 6.24 1.44 -12.26
CA VAL A 55 4.94 2.09 -12.03
C VAL A 55 4.24 2.19 -13.37
N ASP A 56 3.64 1.09 -13.81
CA ASP A 56 2.80 1.07 -15.00
C ASP A 56 1.46 1.81 -14.76
N ASP A 57 0.62 1.89 -15.79
CA ASP A 57 -0.68 2.56 -15.72
C ASP A 57 -1.60 1.95 -14.65
N TRP A 58 -1.56 0.62 -14.48
CA TRP A 58 -2.36 -0.08 -13.49
C TRP A 58 -1.91 0.22 -12.06
N ILE A 59 -0.60 0.21 -11.80
CA ILE A 59 0.00 0.53 -10.51
C ILE A 59 -0.22 2.01 -10.20
N GLY A 60 -0.03 2.90 -11.19
CA GLY A 60 -0.32 4.33 -11.07
C GLY A 60 -1.77 4.57 -10.66
N ALA A 61 -2.73 3.95 -11.37
CA ALA A 61 -4.15 4.04 -11.03
C ALA A 61 -4.45 3.48 -9.64
N THR A 62 -3.96 2.28 -9.31
CA THR A 62 -4.16 1.62 -8.01
C THR A 62 -3.65 2.46 -6.84
N ARG A 63 -2.55 3.20 -7.04
CA ARG A 63 -1.91 4.01 -6.01
C ARG A 63 -2.34 5.48 -6.04
N HIS A 64 -3.21 5.87 -6.98
CA HIS A 64 -3.55 7.27 -7.27
C HIS A 64 -2.30 8.13 -7.50
N SER A 65 -1.36 7.60 -8.28
CA SER A 65 -0.09 8.25 -8.61
C SER A 65 0.12 8.32 -10.13
N THR A 66 1.11 9.11 -10.55
CA THR A 66 1.46 9.25 -11.96
C THR A 66 2.22 8.02 -12.48
N PRO A 67 1.77 7.38 -13.57
CA PRO A 67 2.53 6.31 -14.24
C PRO A 67 3.93 6.80 -14.66
N GLY A 68 4.93 5.92 -14.57
CA GLY A 68 6.33 6.20 -14.88
C GLY A 68 7.09 6.99 -13.81
N VAL A 69 6.43 7.48 -12.76
CA VAL A 69 7.08 8.26 -11.69
C VAL A 69 7.41 7.37 -10.50
N GLY A 70 8.66 7.46 -10.01
CA GLY A 70 9.11 6.71 -8.85
C GLY A 70 8.33 7.07 -7.58
N LEU A 71 7.94 6.08 -6.80
CA LEU A 71 7.20 6.25 -5.55
C LEU A 71 8.10 5.98 -4.36
N ILE A 72 8.48 7.04 -3.68
CA ILE A 72 9.25 7.00 -2.43
C ILE A 72 8.30 7.45 -1.32
N SER A 73 7.96 6.53 -0.40
CA SER A 73 7.14 6.89 0.75
C SER A 73 7.96 7.69 1.76
N PRO A 74 7.35 8.64 2.49
CA PRO A 74 8.00 9.30 3.62
C PRO A 74 8.47 8.26 4.66
N PRO A 75 9.59 8.50 5.37
CA PRO A 75 9.97 7.63 6.48
C PRO A 75 8.93 7.57 7.61
N PRO A 76 8.41 8.70 8.13
CA PRO A 76 7.40 8.66 9.18
C PRO A 76 5.99 8.60 8.61
N HIS A 77 5.08 8.10 9.44
CA HIS A 77 3.66 8.37 9.31
C HIS A 77 3.39 9.82 9.75
N HIS A 78 2.83 10.65 8.86
CA HIS A 78 2.56 12.07 9.16
C HIS A 78 1.36 12.28 10.11
N ASP A 79 0.74 11.20 10.55
CA ASP A 79 -0.38 11.12 11.48
C ASP A 79 -0.04 10.33 12.76
N ILE A 80 1.21 9.90 12.95
CA ILE A 80 1.66 9.16 14.14
C ILE A 80 2.92 9.85 14.67
N TYR A 81 2.74 10.71 15.67
CA TYR A 81 3.84 11.48 16.27
C TYR A 81 4.02 11.28 17.79
N SER A 82 3.10 10.58 18.46
CA SER A 82 3.17 10.23 19.89
C SER A 82 2.15 9.17 20.27
#